data_AF-A0A813KSF0-F1
#
_entry.id   AF-A0A813KSF0-F1
#
_cell.length_a   1.000
_cell.length_b   1.000
_cell.length_c   1.000
_cell.angle_alpha   90.00
_cell.angle_beta   90.00
_cell.angle_gamma   90.00
#
_symmetry.space_group_name_H-M   'P 1'
#
loop_
_entity.id
_entity.type
_entity.pdbx_description
1 polymer ?
#
loop_
_entity_poly.entity_id
_entity_poly.type
_entity_poly.pdbx_seq_one_letter_code
_entity_poly.pdbx_strand_id
1 'polypeptide(L)'
;HLLGPGNVAPSTPDGAPQTPPGALAAAGARRDEEDMPPHRRGIQPLKCAIRKGPRGVIMNFQRRIQYGPYGPQISQVKVATYKTSGDTLWFSMPGAYVFCDACLKAVPQSMGSLQGAPQRSQFAQDKFLCTDCMMNGRQG
;
A
#
# COMPACT_ATOMS: atom_id res chain seq x y z
N HIS A 1 -32.93 3.88 47.88
CA HIS A 1 -33.12 3.59 46.45
C HIS A 1 -31.79 3.13 45.87
N LEU A 2 -31.62 1.80 45.75
CA LEU A 2 -30.41 1.15 45.24
C LEU A 2 -30.57 0.93 43.74
N LEU A 3 -29.70 1.55 42.93
CA LEU A 3 -29.60 1.30 41.49
C LEU A 3 -28.75 0.05 41.28
N GLY A 4 -29.33 -0.99 40.66
CA GLY A 4 -28.67 -2.26 40.40
C GLY A 4 -27.67 -2.20 39.24
N PRO A 5 -26.67 -3.10 39.21
CA PRO A 5 -25.73 -3.21 38.09
C PRO A 5 -26.40 -3.85 36.88
N GLY A 6 -26.44 -3.11 35.77
CA GLY A 6 -26.88 -3.60 34.47
C GLY A 6 -25.87 -4.59 33.88
N ASN A 7 -26.33 -5.81 33.62
CA ASN A 7 -25.63 -6.80 32.81
C ASN A 7 -25.57 -6.33 31.36
N VAL A 8 -24.38 -5.95 30.89
CA VAL A 8 -24.10 -5.75 29.45
C VAL A 8 -23.62 -7.08 28.90
N ALA A 9 -24.43 -7.69 28.03
CA ALA A 9 -24.07 -8.92 27.33
C ALA A 9 -22.94 -8.67 26.32
N PRO A 10 -22.00 -9.63 26.13
CA PRO A 10 -20.97 -9.53 25.12
C PRO A 10 -21.55 -9.76 23.71
N SER A 11 -21.49 -8.74 22.87
CA SER A 11 -21.74 -8.87 21.42
C SER A 11 -20.58 -9.63 20.77
N THR A 12 -20.87 -10.81 20.22
CA THR A 12 -19.94 -11.60 19.41
C THR A 12 -19.57 -10.86 18.11
N PRO A 13 -18.28 -10.77 17.72
CA PRO A 13 -17.86 -10.19 16.47
C PRO A 13 -17.64 -11.27 15.42
N ASP A 14 -18.61 -11.52 14.54
CA ASP A 14 -18.37 -12.42 13.40
C ASP A 14 -19.15 -11.95 12.17
N GLY A 15 -18.57 -10.94 11.52
CA GLY A 15 -18.89 -10.57 10.16
C GLY A 15 -17.57 -10.27 9.47
N ALA A 16 -16.82 -11.32 9.10
CA ALA A 16 -15.72 -11.14 8.16
C ALA A 16 -16.28 -10.40 6.93
N PRO A 17 -15.61 -9.35 6.43
CA PRO A 17 -16.07 -8.64 5.25
C PRO A 17 -16.20 -9.64 4.11
N GLN A 18 -17.42 -9.86 3.63
CA GLN A 18 -17.64 -10.66 2.43
C GLN A 18 -16.91 -9.98 1.29
N THR A 19 -15.88 -10.65 0.77
CA THR A 19 -15.27 -10.30 -0.51
C THR A 19 -16.39 -10.18 -1.53
N PRO A 20 -16.50 -9.06 -2.28
CA PRO A 20 -17.56 -8.92 -3.27
C PRO A 20 -17.55 -10.11 -4.24
N PRO A 21 -18.73 -10.61 -4.65
CA PRO A 21 -18.83 -11.76 -5.53
C PRO A 21 -18.01 -11.52 -6.80
N GLY A 22 -17.17 -12.49 -7.17
CA GLY A 22 -16.19 -12.44 -8.28
C GLY A 22 -16.78 -12.28 -9.69
N ALA A 23 -17.99 -11.75 -9.83
CA ALA A 23 -18.66 -11.53 -11.10
C ALA A 23 -18.08 -10.38 -11.94
N LEU A 24 -17.21 -9.53 -11.37
CA LEU A 24 -16.53 -8.46 -12.13
C LEU A 24 -15.29 -8.94 -12.92
N ALA A 25 -14.86 -10.19 -12.79
CA ALA A 25 -13.69 -10.70 -13.53
C ALA A 25 -13.96 -10.89 -15.04
N ALA A 26 -15.22 -10.93 -15.47
CA ALA A 26 -15.60 -11.15 -16.87
C ALA A 26 -15.88 -9.85 -17.66
N ALA A 27 -16.06 -8.72 -16.97
CA ALA A 27 -16.14 -7.40 -17.62
C ALA A 27 -14.71 -6.88 -17.80
N GLY A 28 -13.97 -7.50 -18.73
CA GLY A 28 -12.71 -6.96 -19.22
C GLY A 28 -12.97 -5.62 -19.88
N ALA A 29 -12.98 -4.55 -19.09
CA ALA A 29 -12.83 -3.19 -19.58
C ALA A 29 -11.57 -3.21 -20.44
N ARG A 30 -11.74 -3.05 -21.76
CA ARG A 30 -10.63 -2.79 -22.66
C ARG A 30 -9.99 -1.52 -22.14
N ARG A 31 -8.86 -1.65 -21.44
CA ARG A 31 -8.06 -0.49 -21.09
C ARG A 31 -7.52 0.03 -22.41
N ASP A 32 -7.92 1.24 -22.77
CA ASP A 32 -7.38 1.91 -23.94
C ASP A 32 -5.85 1.93 -23.81
N GLU A 33 -5.17 1.39 -24.82
CA GLU A 33 -3.72 1.17 -24.82
C GLU A 33 -2.93 2.49 -24.68
N GLU A 34 -3.60 3.61 -24.94
CA GLU A 34 -3.05 4.97 -24.80
C GLU A 34 -2.75 5.37 -23.35
N ASP A 35 -3.54 4.87 -22.38
CA ASP A 35 -3.39 5.25 -20.96
C ASP A 35 -2.41 4.33 -20.21
N MET A 36 -1.79 3.37 -20.92
CA MET A 36 -0.76 2.52 -20.34
C MET A 36 0.59 3.27 -20.29
N PRO A 37 1.24 3.36 -19.11
CA PRO A 37 2.56 3.99 -18.99
C PRO A 37 3.56 3.39 -20.00
N PRO A 38 4.44 4.19 -20.62
CA PRO A 38 5.31 3.74 -21.70
C PRO A 38 6.21 2.56 -21.32
N HIS A 39 6.61 2.43 -20.05
CA HIS A 39 7.41 1.29 -19.56
C HIS A 39 6.65 -0.04 -19.48
N ARG A 40 5.32 -0.05 -19.64
CA ARG A 40 4.49 -1.26 -19.67
C ARG A 40 4.05 -1.66 -21.07
N ARG A 41 4.26 -0.81 -22.08
CA ARG A 41 3.94 -1.12 -23.47
C ARG A 41 5.02 -2.08 -24.00
N GLY A 42 4.61 -3.24 -24.53
CA GLY A 42 5.50 -4.16 -25.24
C GLY A 42 6.46 -5.01 -24.40
N ILE A 43 6.66 -4.74 -23.11
CA ILE A 43 7.49 -5.60 -22.24
C ILE A 43 6.62 -6.71 -21.67
N GLN A 44 6.45 -7.80 -22.41
CA GLN A 44 6.00 -9.05 -21.80
C GLN A 44 7.14 -9.57 -20.90
N PRO A 45 6.92 -9.78 -19.59
CA PRO A 45 7.95 -10.36 -18.74
C PRO A 45 8.33 -11.71 -19.31
N LEU A 46 9.60 -11.85 -19.70
CA LEU A 46 10.14 -13.14 -20.12
C LEU A 46 9.90 -14.15 -18.99
N LYS A 47 9.35 -15.31 -19.33
CA LYS A 47 9.14 -16.40 -18.36
C LYS A 47 10.47 -16.69 -17.69
N CYS A 48 10.54 -16.52 -16.37
CA CYS A 48 11.77 -16.71 -15.60
C CYS A 48 12.37 -18.09 -15.94
N ALA A 49 13.62 -18.14 -16.40
CA ALA A 49 14.32 -19.38 -16.79
C ALA A 49 14.57 -20.36 -15.61
N ILE A 50 14.02 -20.06 -14.42
CA ILE A 50 14.23 -20.79 -13.17
C ILE A 50 13.55 -22.18 -13.15
N ARG A 51 12.67 -22.51 -14.10
CA ARG A 51 12.03 -23.84 -14.12
C ARG A 51 12.03 -24.44 -15.50
N LYS A 52 13.10 -25.17 -15.84
CA LYS A 52 13.13 -26.32 -16.78
C LYS A 52 14.53 -26.94 -16.86
N GLY A 53 15.18 -27.15 -15.71
CA GLY A 53 16.23 -28.16 -15.65
C GLY A 53 15.60 -29.55 -15.76
N PRO A 54 16.20 -30.51 -16.46
CA PRO A 54 15.71 -31.89 -16.49
C PRO A 54 15.58 -32.40 -15.05
N ARG A 55 14.38 -32.90 -14.71
CA ARG A 55 14.11 -33.57 -13.44
C ARG A 55 15.08 -34.75 -13.31
N GLY A 56 16.11 -34.63 -12.49
CA GLY A 56 17.01 -35.74 -12.16
C GLY A 56 18.50 -35.49 -12.32
N VAL A 57 18.93 -34.38 -12.94
CA VAL A 57 20.35 -34.00 -12.83
C VAL A 57 20.52 -33.31 -11.48
N ILE A 58 20.97 -34.07 -10.49
CA ILE A 58 21.63 -33.52 -9.30
C ILE A 58 22.85 -32.79 -9.84
N MET A 59 22.68 -31.54 -10.28
CA MET A 59 23.82 -30.68 -10.50
C MET A 59 24.48 -30.63 -9.13
N ASN A 60 25.70 -31.16 -9.05
CA ASN A 60 26.58 -30.91 -7.94
C ASN A 60 26.60 -29.39 -7.80
N PHE A 61 25.78 -28.87 -6.89
CA PHE A 61 25.84 -27.52 -6.38
C PHE A 61 27.17 -27.44 -5.65
N GLN A 62 28.27 -27.43 -6.41
CA GLN A 62 29.50 -26.81 -5.97
C GLN A 62 29.05 -25.46 -5.49
N ARG A 63 29.06 -25.31 -4.16
CA ARG A 63 28.57 -24.11 -3.52
C ARG A 63 29.37 -22.99 -4.15
N ARG A 64 28.68 -22.11 -4.89
CA ARG A 64 29.30 -21.00 -5.64
C ARG A 64 30.13 -20.09 -4.74
N ILE A 65 29.91 -20.17 -3.43
CA ILE A 65 30.63 -19.47 -2.40
C ILE A 65 31.82 -20.34 -1.98
N GLN A 66 33.00 -19.96 -2.45
CA GLN A 66 34.29 -20.44 -1.95
C GLN A 66 34.82 -19.39 -0.97
N TYR A 67 35.24 -19.83 0.22
CA TYR A 67 35.90 -18.95 1.19
C TYR A 67 37.40 -18.97 0.93
N GLY A 68 38.07 -17.85 1.19
CA GLY A 68 39.54 -17.76 1.09
C GLY A 68 40.25 -18.70 2.07
N PRO A 69 41.59 -18.79 2.02
CA PRO A 69 42.38 -19.73 2.83
C PRO A 69 42.23 -19.53 4.35
N TYR A 70 41.75 -18.35 4.77
CA TYR A 70 41.48 -18.00 6.16
C TYR A 70 40.02 -18.24 6.59
N GLY A 71 39.20 -18.84 5.72
CA GLY A 71 37.78 -19.11 5.97
C GLY A 71 36.89 -17.87 5.81
N PRO A 72 35.59 -17.98 6.17
CA PRO A 72 34.67 -16.85 6.17
C PRO A 72 35.12 -15.78 7.16
N GLN A 73 35.29 -14.54 6.69
CA GLN A 73 35.45 -13.39 7.58
C GLN A 73 34.09 -13.07 8.23
N ILE A 74 33.95 -13.41 9.51
CA ILE A 74 32.73 -13.14 10.27
C ILE A 74 32.90 -11.79 10.97
N SER A 75 32.22 -10.76 10.47
CA SER A 75 32.10 -9.46 11.13
C SER A 75 30.79 -9.44 11.94
N GLN A 76 30.89 -9.40 13.27
CA GLN A 76 29.72 -9.19 14.12
C GLN A 76 29.40 -7.70 14.21
N VAL A 77 28.27 -7.29 13.65
CA VAL A 77 27.73 -5.94 13.81
C VAL A 77 26.58 -6.01 14.81
N LYS A 78 26.71 -5.30 15.94
CA LYS A 78 25.60 -5.16 16.88
C LYS A 78 24.55 -4.22 16.28
N VAL A 79 23.41 -4.77 15.91
CA VAL A 79 22.25 -3.98 15.45
C VAL A 79 21.41 -3.63 16.66
N ALA A 80 21.28 -2.34 16.96
CA ALA A 80 20.36 -1.85 17.98
C ALA A 80 18.91 -2.08 17.53
N THR A 81 18.09 -2.66 18.39
CA THR A 81 16.65 -2.86 18.16
C THR A 81 15.86 -1.72 18.80
N TYR A 82 15.07 -1.02 18.00
CA TYR A 82 14.15 0.04 18.46
C TYR A 82 12.69 -0.44 18.54
N LYS A 83 12.47 -1.76 18.71
CA LYS A 83 11.11 -2.34 18.80
C LYS A 83 10.26 -1.71 19.90
N THR A 84 10.87 -1.32 21.02
CA THR A 84 10.19 -0.64 22.14
C THR A 84 9.85 0.82 21.86
N SER A 85 10.50 1.43 20.86
CA SER A 85 10.23 2.82 20.43
C SER A 85 9.18 2.90 19.33
N GLY A 86 8.49 1.80 19.01
CA GLY A 86 7.51 1.72 17.92
C GLY A 86 6.48 2.85 17.97
N ASP A 87 5.92 3.12 19.15
CA ASP A 87 4.88 4.14 19.32
C ASP A 87 5.38 5.58 19.08
N THR A 88 6.68 5.82 19.24
CA THR A 88 7.32 7.13 19.00
C THR A 88 7.93 7.26 17.61
N LEU A 89 8.32 6.13 17.00
CA LEU A 89 9.04 6.11 15.73
C LEU A 89 8.08 6.09 14.54
N TRP A 90 6.94 5.42 14.71
CA TRP A 90 5.90 5.36 13.70
C TRP A 90 4.91 6.49 13.95
N PHE A 91 4.79 7.41 13.00
CA PHE A 91 3.61 8.26 12.95
C PHE A 91 2.39 7.36 12.86
N SER A 92 1.46 7.48 13.79
CA SER A 92 0.26 6.62 13.85
C SER A 92 -0.65 6.82 12.63
N MET A 93 -0.60 8.00 12.00
CA MET A 93 -1.38 8.34 10.81
C MET A 93 -0.58 9.25 9.87
N PRO A 94 0.42 8.74 9.13
CA PRO A 94 1.09 9.52 8.11
C PRO A 94 0.06 9.95 7.06
N GLY A 95 -0.03 11.25 6.78
CA GLY A 95 -1.04 11.79 5.87
C GLY A 95 -2.40 12.13 6.51
N ALA A 96 -2.53 12.08 7.85
CA ALA A 96 -3.75 12.55 8.53
C ALA A 96 -4.08 14.01 8.20
N TYR A 97 -3.05 14.83 7.96
CA TYR A 97 -3.17 16.21 7.52
C TYR A 97 -2.55 16.37 6.14
N VAL A 98 -3.25 17.12 5.30
CA VAL A 98 -2.85 17.48 3.93
C VAL A 98 -3.05 18.98 3.72
N PHE A 99 -2.23 19.60 2.89
CA PHE A 99 -2.37 21.00 2.56
C PHE A 99 -3.42 21.17 1.45
N CYS A 100 -4.38 22.08 1.65
CA CYS A 100 -5.33 22.45 0.61
C CYS A 100 -4.64 23.31 -0.46
N ASP A 101 -4.74 22.95 -1.73
CA ASP A 101 -4.05 23.67 -2.82
C ASP A 101 -4.58 25.09 -3.05
N ALA A 102 -5.83 25.37 -2.64
CA ALA A 102 -6.44 26.69 -2.81
C ALA A 102 -6.13 27.66 -1.66
N CYS A 103 -6.20 27.22 -0.40
CA CYS A 103 -5.99 28.10 0.76
C CYS A 103 -4.67 27.85 1.51
N LEU A 104 -3.90 26.85 1.10
CA LEU A 104 -2.60 26.44 1.67
C LEU A 104 -2.64 26.15 3.19
N LYS A 105 -3.82 25.84 3.73
CA LYS A 105 -3.99 25.42 5.13
C LYS A 105 -3.83 23.92 5.25
N ALA A 106 -3.12 23.46 6.27
CA ALA A 106 -3.10 22.07 6.68
C ALA A 106 -4.45 21.71 7.31
N VAL A 107 -5.15 20.76 6.71
CA VAL A 107 -6.45 20.28 7.19
C VAL A 107 -6.44 18.76 7.28
N PRO A 108 -7.28 18.15 8.13
CA PRO A 108 -7.45 16.71 8.13
C PRO A 108 -7.87 16.20 6.74
N GLN A 109 -7.35 15.05 6.32
CA GLN A 109 -7.73 14.43 5.04
C GLN A 109 -9.24 14.22 4.92
N SER A 110 -9.93 13.96 6.03
CA SER A 110 -11.39 13.83 6.11
C SER A 110 -12.17 15.13 5.89
N MET A 111 -11.52 16.29 5.93
CA MET A 111 -12.12 17.62 5.71
C MET A 111 -11.93 18.13 4.28
N GLY A 112 -11.74 17.23 3.31
CA GLY A 112 -11.62 17.62 1.92
C GLY A 112 -11.74 16.44 0.97
N SER A 113 -11.51 16.71 -0.30
CA SER A 113 -11.50 15.69 -1.35
C SER A 113 -10.41 16.00 -2.35
N LEU A 114 -9.86 14.95 -2.94
CA LEU A 114 -9.07 15.08 -4.16
C LEU A 114 -9.98 15.54 -5.31
N GLN A 115 -9.48 16.48 -6.09
CA GLN A 115 -10.13 17.17 -7.20
C GLN A 115 -9.11 17.28 -8.35
N GLY A 116 -9.58 17.44 -9.58
CA GLY A 116 -8.70 17.60 -10.73
C GLY A 116 -9.43 17.34 -12.04
N ALA A 117 -8.80 16.62 -12.96
CA ALA A 117 -9.32 16.41 -14.30
C ALA A 117 -10.67 15.65 -14.29
N PRO A 118 -11.73 16.23 -14.90
CA PRO A 118 -12.96 15.48 -15.13
C PRO A 118 -12.62 14.24 -15.96
N GLN A 119 -13.29 13.12 -15.67
CA GLN A 119 -13.09 11.78 -16.28
C GLN A 119 -11.86 10.99 -15.81
N ARG A 120 -11.03 11.50 -14.89
CA ARG A 120 -9.96 10.69 -14.25
C ARG A 120 -10.43 10.06 -12.93
N SER A 121 -9.83 8.92 -12.59
CA SER A 121 -10.04 8.25 -11.29
C SER A 121 -9.76 9.22 -10.14
N GLN A 122 -10.58 9.20 -9.08
CA GLN A 122 -10.38 10.03 -7.87
C GLN A 122 -8.99 9.85 -7.25
N PHE A 123 -8.41 8.66 -7.36
CA PHE A 123 -7.07 8.37 -6.86
C PHE A 123 -5.93 8.93 -7.73
N ALA A 124 -6.25 9.35 -8.96
CA ALA A 124 -5.30 9.94 -9.91
C ALA A 124 -5.43 11.46 -10.02
N GLN A 125 -6.22 12.06 -9.11
CA GLN A 125 -6.41 13.49 -9.04
C GLN A 125 -5.21 14.13 -8.35
N ASP A 126 -4.78 15.28 -8.86
CA ASP A 126 -3.53 15.95 -8.48
C ASP A 126 -3.72 17.09 -7.47
N LYS A 127 -4.96 17.52 -7.22
CA LYS A 127 -5.28 18.60 -6.29
C LYS A 127 -6.11 18.11 -5.12
N PHE A 128 -5.87 18.62 -3.92
CA PHE A 128 -6.70 18.43 -2.74
C PHE A 128 -7.34 19.76 -2.33
N LEU A 129 -8.67 19.79 -2.23
CA LEU A 129 -9.41 20.96 -1.75
C LEU A 129 -10.14 20.65 -0.44
N CYS A 130 -9.98 21.52 0.56
CA CYS A 130 -10.76 21.44 1.78
C CYS A 130 -12.24 21.77 1.53
N THR A 131 -13.12 21.32 2.42
CA THR A 131 -14.57 21.58 2.37
C THR A 131 -14.89 23.06 2.23
N ASP A 132 -14.17 23.93 2.94
CA ASP A 132 -14.40 25.37 2.86
C ASP A 132 -14.10 25.93 1.47
N CYS A 133 -13.02 25.50 0.82
CA CYS A 133 -12.69 25.93 -0.53
C CYS A 133 -13.67 25.34 -1.57
N MET A 134 -14.14 24.11 -1.36
CA MET A 134 -15.16 23.49 -2.21
C MET A 134 -16.49 24.24 -2.12
N MET A 135 -16.94 24.62 -0.92
CA MET A 135 -18.22 25.35 -0.74
C MET A 135 -18.15 26.80 -1.22
N ASN A 136 -16.99 27.44 -1.10
CA ASN A 136 -16.81 28.84 -1.50
C ASN A 136 -16.48 29.03 -2.99
N GLY A 137 -16.42 27.94 -3.78
CA GLY A 137 -16.20 28.01 -5.22
C GLY A 137 -14.87 28.64 -5.63
N ARG A 138 -13.87 28.70 -4.74
CA ARG A 138 -12.52 29.20 -5.08
C ARG A 138 -11.75 28.14 -5.84
N GLN A 139 -12.12 27.93 -7.10
CA GLN A 139 -11.28 27.21 -8.05
C GLN A 139 -10.27 28.21 -8.61
N GLY A 140 -9.05 28.16 -8.08
CA GLY A 140 -7.91 28.90 -8.64
C GLY A 140 -7.42 28.30 -9.94
#